data_AF-A0A0G0H2S9-F1
#
_entry.id   AF-A0A0G0H2S9-F1
#
_cell.length_a   1.000
_cell.length_b   1.000
_cell.length_c   1.000
_cell.angle_alpha   90.00
_cell.angle_beta   90.00
_cell.angle_gamma   90.00
#
_symmetry.space_group_name_H-M   'P 1'
#
loop_
_entity.id
_entity.type
_entity.pdbx_description
1 polymer ?
#
loop_
_entity_poly.entity_id
_entity_poly.type
_entity_poly.pdbx_seq_one_letter_code
_entity_poly.pdbx_strand_id
1 'polypeptide(L)'
;MAALGAYLILYVINPDLTKLNISFTKVDVEEVESVPAGGSILAEGRLTDVVARQNLSAAGISVNKANCSSPQATNCTSLEGIPAITISNLIALKNACKQFNASCSFVVTGGTEAGHKSHGSGNPMIDIREDAVVTSFLKDVKAKKQYANYAIGQVCTVSQNNLSSISYNHSYEKTCQDPSSVPHFHFSFSG
;
A
#
# COMPACT_ATOMS: atom_id res chain seq x y z
N MET A 1 -30.53 23.28 -30.69
CA MET A 1 -30.21 23.16 -32.13
C MET A 1 -29.16 22.08 -32.42
N ALA A 2 -28.07 21.95 -31.65
CA ALA A 2 -27.00 20.97 -31.93
C ALA A 2 -27.42 19.49 -31.82
N ALA A 3 -28.28 19.12 -30.86
CA ALA A 3 -28.71 17.73 -30.67
C ALA A 3 -29.57 17.17 -31.81
N LEU A 4 -30.37 18.04 -32.46
CA LEU A 4 -31.28 17.64 -33.55
C LEU A 4 -30.52 17.46 -34.88
N GLY A 5 -29.44 18.24 -35.08
CA GLY A 5 -28.53 18.07 -36.22
C GLY A 5 -27.74 16.77 -36.13
N ALA A 6 -27.22 16.41 -34.95
CA ALA A 6 -26.52 15.14 -34.74
C ALA A 6 -27.45 13.92 -34.96
N TYR A 7 -28.71 14.00 -34.54
CA TYR A 7 -29.69 12.93 -34.78
C TYR A 7 -29.95 12.68 -36.27
N LEU A 8 -30.14 13.73 -37.07
CA LEU A 8 -30.40 13.61 -38.51
C LEU A 8 -29.22 12.99 -39.27
N ILE A 9 -27.98 13.36 -38.89
CA ILE A 9 -26.77 12.79 -39.49
C ILE A 9 -26.67 11.29 -39.18
N LEU A 10 -26.91 10.88 -37.94
CA LEU A 10 -26.88 9.47 -37.54
C LEU A 10 -28.00 8.66 -38.23
N TYR A 11 -29.20 9.22 -38.36
CA TYR A 11 -30.35 8.52 -38.97
C TYR A 11 -30.18 8.23 -40.47
N VAL A 12 -29.55 9.14 -41.22
CA VAL A 12 -29.33 8.98 -42.67
C VAL A 12 -28.21 7.97 -42.95
N ILE A 13 -27.18 7.93 -42.09
CA ILE A 13 -26.03 7.03 -42.27
C ILE A 13 -26.37 5.62 -41.78
N ASN A 14 -27.02 5.50 -40.61
CA ASN A 14 -27.48 4.24 -40.06
C ASN A 14 -28.58 4.47 -39.00
N PRO A 15 -29.87 4.22 -39.33
CA PRO A 15 -30.98 4.48 -38.43
C PRO A 15 -31.00 3.56 -37.19
N ASP A 16 -30.14 2.53 -37.13
CA ASP A 16 -29.99 1.71 -35.93
C ASP A 16 -29.04 2.33 -34.90
N LEU A 17 -28.22 3.32 -35.27
CA LEU A 17 -27.35 4.04 -34.31
C LEU A 17 -28.13 4.97 -33.37
N THR A 18 -29.36 5.34 -33.72
CA THR A 18 -30.26 6.07 -32.82
C THR A 18 -31.00 5.14 -31.86
N LYS A 19 -30.98 3.83 -32.12
CA LYS A 19 -31.54 2.79 -31.26
C LYS A 19 -30.45 2.27 -30.32
N LEU A 20 -29.98 3.14 -29.43
CA LEU A 20 -29.01 2.76 -28.40
C LEU A 20 -29.67 1.82 -27.39
N ASN A 21 -29.54 0.51 -27.61
CA ASN A 21 -29.88 -0.50 -26.62
C ASN A 21 -28.69 -0.64 -25.65
N ILE A 22 -28.66 0.22 -24.64
CA ILE A 22 -27.63 0.17 -23.61
C ILE A 22 -28.01 -0.95 -22.64
N SER A 23 -27.65 -2.18 -22.98
CA SER A 23 -27.72 -3.29 -22.06
C SER A 23 -26.52 -3.21 -21.12
N PHE A 24 -26.77 -2.72 -19.91
CA PHE A 24 -25.79 -2.82 -18.84
C PHE A 24 -25.76 -4.27 -18.39
N THR A 25 -24.87 -5.07 -18.97
CA THR A 25 -24.46 -6.32 -18.32
C THR A 25 -23.87 -5.89 -16.98
N LYS A 26 -24.54 -6.22 -15.88
CA LYS A 26 -23.88 -6.21 -14.59
C LYS A 26 -22.64 -7.07 -14.74
N VAL A 27 -21.48 -6.43 -14.70
CA VAL A 27 -20.26 -7.14 -14.35
C VAL A 27 -20.48 -7.47 -12.88
N ASP A 28 -21.03 -8.66 -12.63
CA ASP A 28 -20.80 -9.30 -11.35
C ASP A 28 -19.29 -9.40 -11.26
N VAL A 29 -18.71 -8.53 -10.44
CA VAL A 29 -17.35 -8.73 -9.96
C VAL A 29 -17.47 -10.06 -9.24
N GLU A 30 -17.03 -11.14 -9.90
CA GLU A 30 -16.66 -12.35 -9.19
C GLU A 30 -15.72 -11.86 -8.10
N GLU A 31 -16.24 -11.91 -6.87
CA GLU A 31 -15.44 -11.91 -5.67
C GLU A 31 -14.37 -12.95 -5.94
N VAL A 32 -13.19 -12.48 -6.35
CA VAL A 32 -12.02 -13.32 -6.59
C VAL A 32 -11.96 -14.21 -5.39
N GLU A 33 -12.20 -15.51 -5.61
CA GLU A 33 -12.30 -16.50 -4.57
C GLU A 33 -11.22 -16.19 -3.56
N SER A 34 -11.67 -15.84 -2.36
CA SER A 34 -10.81 -15.53 -1.25
C SER A 34 -9.83 -16.69 -1.13
N VAL A 35 -8.56 -16.41 -1.46
CA VAL A 35 -7.43 -17.23 -1.02
C VAL A 35 -7.74 -17.56 0.44
N PRO A 36 -7.74 -18.84 0.87
CA PRO A 36 -8.37 -19.24 2.11
C PRO A 36 -7.76 -18.45 3.26
N ALA A 37 -8.46 -17.39 3.68
CA ALA A 37 -8.14 -16.60 4.84
C ALA A 37 -8.69 -17.37 6.05
N GLY A 38 -8.19 -18.58 6.25
CA GLY A 38 -8.33 -19.34 7.50
C GLY A 38 -7.44 -18.78 8.61
N GLY A 39 -7.13 -17.48 8.54
CA GLY A 39 -6.22 -16.78 9.42
C GLY A 39 -6.99 -15.79 10.27
N SER A 40 -7.03 -16.04 11.59
CA SER A 40 -7.78 -15.26 12.58
C SER A 40 -7.62 -13.74 12.38
N ILE A 41 -8.72 -13.11 11.95
CA ILE A 41 -8.90 -11.67 11.87
C ILE A 41 -9.25 -11.21 13.28
N LEU A 42 -8.43 -10.34 13.86
CA LEU A 42 -8.76 -9.66 15.10
C LEU A 42 -9.93 -8.71 14.84
N ALA A 43 -10.65 -8.34 15.90
CA ALA A 43 -11.73 -7.36 15.81
C ALA A 43 -11.30 -6.09 15.05
N GLU A 44 -12.23 -5.47 14.33
CA GLU A 44 -12.03 -4.21 13.58
C GLU A 44 -11.12 -4.33 12.34
N GLY A 45 -11.06 -5.51 11.70
CA GLY A 45 -10.32 -5.68 10.43
C GLY A 45 -8.80 -5.69 10.61
N ARG A 46 -8.33 -6.07 11.79
CA ARG A 46 -6.90 -6.21 12.13
C ARG A 46 -6.45 -7.66 11.98
N LEU A 47 -5.17 -7.89 11.74
CA LEU A 47 -4.62 -9.23 11.59
C LEU A 47 -3.79 -9.62 12.82
N THR A 48 -3.78 -10.90 13.14
CA THR A 48 -2.71 -11.46 13.98
C THR A 48 -1.38 -11.42 13.22
N ASP A 49 -0.26 -11.41 13.94
CA ASP A 49 1.08 -11.39 13.35
C ASP A 49 1.31 -12.58 12.41
N VAL A 50 0.83 -13.77 12.79
CA VAL A 50 0.93 -15.00 11.98
C VAL A 50 0.28 -14.81 10.62
N VAL A 51 -0.93 -14.24 10.59
CA VAL A 51 -1.71 -14.06 9.37
C VAL A 51 -1.10 -12.95 8.50
N ALA A 52 -0.67 -11.85 9.12
CA ALA A 52 0.03 -10.80 8.42
C ALA A 52 1.30 -11.32 7.74
N ARG A 53 2.12 -12.12 8.44
CA ARG A 53 3.32 -12.75 7.86
C ARG A 53 3.00 -13.72 6.75
N GLN A 54 1.96 -14.54 6.90
CA GLN A 54 1.52 -15.45 5.84
C GLN A 54 1.17 -14.67 4.57
N ASN A 55 0.34 -13.63 4.69
CA ASN A 55 -0.05 -12.77 3.57
C ASN A 55 1.16 -12.10 2.90
N LEU A 56 2.08 -11.54 3.70
CA LEU A 56 3.31 -10.93 3.19
C LEU A 56 4.22 -11.95 2.49
N SER A 57 4.42 -13.11 3.09
CA SER A 57 5.27 -14.17 2.53
C SER A 57 4.72 -14.71 1.22
N ALA A 58 3.40 -14.89 1.11
CA ALA A 58 2.72 -15.29 -0.12
C ALA A 58 2.90 -14.24 -1.23
N ALA A 59 2.98 -12.96 -0.87
CA ALA A 59 3.30 -11.87 -1.78
C ALA A 59 4.81 -11.71 -2.06
N GLY A 60 5.68 -12.54 -1.47
CA GLY A 60 7.13 -12.42 -1.62
C GLY A 60 7.73 -11.21 -0.89
N ILE A 61 7.11 -10.78 0.20
CA ILE A 61 7.60 -9.76 1.12
C ILE A 61 8.11 -10.46 2.38
N SER A 62 9.35 -10.18 2.78
CA SER A 62 9.95 -10.78 3.97
C SER A 62 9.83 -9.84 5.17
N VAL A 63 9.93 -10.39 6.38
CA VAL A 63 10.02 -9.64 7.64
C VAL A 63 11.39 -9.94 8.25
N ASN A 64 12.15 -8.91 8.60
CA ASN A 64 13.54 -9.04 9.03
C ASN A 64 13.74 -9.80 10.35
N LYS A 65 12.74 -9.82 11.23
CA LYS A 65 12.82 -10.40 12.58
C LYS A 65 11.56 -11.19 12.92
N ALA A 66 11.69 -12.07 13.90
CA ALA A 66 10.56 -12.79 14.48
C ALA A 66 9.62 -11.83 15.23
N ASN A 67 8.41 -12.33 15.53
CA ASN A 67 7.43 -11.60 16.33
C ASN A 67 7.98 -11.26 17.72
N CYS A 68 7.49 -10.17 18.28
CA CYS A 68 7.81 -9.75 19.63
C CYS A 68 7.17 -10.68 20.66
N SER A 69 7.94 -11.11 21.66
CA SER A 69 7.43 -11.94 22.77
C SER A 69 6.54 -11.15 23.73
N SER A 70 6.67 -9.83 23.75
CA SER A 70 5.82 -8.89 24.48
C SER A 70 5.82 -7.54 23.76
N PRO A 71 4.83 -6.65 24.01
CA PRO A 71 4.77 -5.35 23.35
C PRO A 71 6.03 -4.51 23.56
N GLN A 72 6.65 -4.58 24.73
CA GLN A 72 7.85 -3.80 25.10
C GLN A 72 9.17 -4.45 24.65
N ALA A 73 9.12 -5.63 24.02
CA ALA A 73 10.32 -6.27 23.52
C ALA A 73 10.96 -5.40 22.44
N THR A 74 12.27 -5.21 22.56
CA THR A 74 13.08 -4.56 21.54
C THR A 74 13.75 -5.64 20.69
N ASN A 75 14.24 -5.28 19.51
CA ASN A 75 14.91 -6.22 18.59
C ASN A 75 14.01 -7.36 18.06
N CYS A 76 12.74 -7.06 17.82
CA CYS A 76 11.79 -7.91 17.12
C CYS A 76 11.05 -7.05 16.08
N THR A 77 10.20 -7.68 15.28
CA THR A 77 9.27 -6.97 14.40
C THR A 77 7.89 -7.58 14.57
N SER A 78 6.91 -6.85 15.08
CA SER A 78 5.55 -7.30 15.36
C SER A 78 4.61 -6.80 14.28
N LEU A 79 3.73 -7.67 13.81
CA LEU A 79 2.58 -7.31 12.97
C LEU A 79 1.25 -7.56 13.67
N GLU A 80 1.28 -7.86 14.97
CA GLU A 80 0.08 -8.12 15.75
C GLU A 80 -0.82 -6.88 15.77
N GLY A 81 -2.08 -7.04 15.37
CA GLY A 81 -3.04 -5.94 15.32
C GLY A 81 -2.88 -5.01 14.12
N ILE A 82 -2.03 -5.34 13.13
CA ILE A 82 -1.89 -4.50 11.95
C ILE A 82 -3.19 -4.49 11.14
N PRO A 83 -3.67 -3.33 10.63
CA PRO A 83 -4.85 -3.30 9.79
C PRO A 83 -4.67 -4.16 8.53
N ALA A 84 -5.67 -4.96 8.16
CA ALA A 84 -5.61 -5.79 6.95
C ALA A 84 -5.41 -4.93 5.69
N ILE A 85 -5.98 -3.73 5.67
CA ILE A 85 -5.82 -2.77 4.57
C ILE A 85 -4.36 -2.32 4.40
N THR A 86 -3.60 -2.20 5.49
CA THR A 86 -2.16 -1.85 5.44
C THR A 86 -1.36 -2.93 4.75
N ILE A 87 -1.63 -4.21 5.07
CA ILE A 87 -0.98 -5.34 4.40
C ILE A 87 -1.36 -5.39 2.92
N SER A 88 -2.65 -5.19 2.59
CA SER A 88 -3.12 -5.15 1.20
C SER A 88 -2.45 -4.04 0.39
N ASN A 89 -2.42 -2.81 0.93
CA ASN A 89 -1.78 -1.66 0.27
C ASN A 89 -0.28 -1.87 0.10
N LEU A 90 0.41 -2.47 1.08
CA LEU A 90 1.82 -2.80 0.97
C LEU A 90 2.08 -3.83 -0.15
N ILE A 91 1.24 -4.86 -0.27
CA ILE A 91 1.33 -5.86 -1.34
C ILE A 91 1.12 -5.20 -2.71
N ALA A 92 0.11 -4.34 -2.84
CA ALA A 92 -0.14 -3.58 -4.06
C ALA A 92 1.05 -2.69 -4.46
N LEU A 93 1.62 -1.97 -3.49
CA LEU A 93 2.80 -1.12 -3.68
C LEU A 93 4.01 -1.94 -4.14
N LYS A 94 4.28 -3.09 -3.49
CA LYS A 94 5.36 -4.00 -3.89
C LYS A 94 5.15 -4.57 -5.29
N ASN A 95 3.91 -4.89 -5.67
CA ASN A 95 3.62 -5.40 -7.01
C ASN A 95 3.83 -4.32 -8.07
N ALA A 96 3.41 -3.08 -7.82
CA ALA A 96 3.72 -1.94 -8.70
C ALA A 96 5.23 -1.70 -8.83
N CYS A 97 5.97 -1.79 -7.73
CA CYS A 97 7.43 -1.70 -7.77
C CYS A 97 8.06 -2.83 -8.60
N LYS A 98 7.53 -4.05 -8.55
CA LYS A 98 7.97 -5.15 -9.42
C LYS A 98 7.70 -4.89 -10.91
N GLN A 99 6.60 -4.20 -11.24
CA GLN A 99 6.34 -3.77 -12.62
C GLN A 99 7.31 -2.68 -13.07
N PHE A 100 7.72 -1.80 -12.15
CA PHE A 100 8.76 -0.80 -12.42
C PHE A 100 10.14 -1.43 -12.61
N ASN A 101 10.49 -2.42 -11.78
CA ASN A 101 11.73 -3.16 -11.88
C ASN A 101 11.56 -4.57 -11.29
N ALA A 102 11.81 -5.61 -12.09
CA ALA A 102 11.61 -7.00 -11.70
C ALA A 102 12.40 -7.44 -10.44
N SER A 103 13.51 -6.74 -10.13
CA SER A 103 14.34 -7.00 -8.95
C SER A 103 13.81 -6.33 -7.68
N CYS A 104 12.71 -5.57 -7.75
CA CYS A 104 12.16 -4.89 -6.59
C CYS A 104 11.72 -5.89 -5.51
N SER A 105 12.25 -5.69 -4.30
CA SER A 105 12.01 -6.54 -3.13
C SER A 105 11.73 -5.70 -1.90
N PHE A 106 10.84 -6.18 -1.05
CA PHE A 106 10.41 -5.48 0.16
C PHE A 106 10.79 -6.33 1.38
N VAL A 107 11.38 -5.68 2.38
CA VAL A 107 11.69 -6.27 3.68
C VAL A 107 11.08 -5.38 4.75
N VAL A 108 10.06 -5.90 5.44
CA VAL A 108 9.45 -5.21 6.58
C VAL A 108 10.43 -5.21 7.75
N THR A 109 10.61 -4.04 8.35
CA THR A 109 11.54 -3.81 9.46
C THR A 109 10.87 -3.35 10.75
N GLY A 110 9.61 -2.91 10.66
CA GLY A 110 8.79 -2.40 11.76
C GLY A 110 7.31 -2.40 11.38
N GLY A 111 6.44 -2.51 12.36
CA GLY A 111 4.98 -2.61 12.20
C GLY A 111 4.25 -2.10 13.45
N THR A 112 3.93 -2.99 14.39
CA THR A 112 3.12 -2.68 15.58
C THR A 112 3.89 -2.79 16.89
N GLU A 113 5.22 -2.82 16.85
CA GLU A 113 6.08 -2.90 18.04
C GLU A 113 5.86 -1.67 18.94
N ALA A 114 5.94 -1.84 20.26
CA ALA A 114 5.89 -0.69 21.16
C ALA A 114 7.25 0.03 21.20
N GLY A 115 7.20 1.35 21.37
CA GLY A 115 8.40 2.20 21.55
C GLY A 115 8.51 3.34 20.54
N HIS A 116 7.69 3.36 19.48
CA HIS A 116 7.68 4.40 18.46
C HIS A 116 6.32 5.10 18.48
N LYS A 117 6.29 6.45 18.56
CA LYS A 117 5.04 7.23 18.72
C LYS A 117 4.02 7.02 17.59
N SER A 118 4.48 6.60 16.40
CA SER A 118 3.65 6.36 15.22
C SER A 118 3.18 4.91 15.08
N HIS A 119 3.83 3.94 15.73
CA HIS A 119 3.53 2.52 15.59
C HIS A 119 2.52 2.05 16.64
N GLY A 120 1.87 0.92 16.36
CA GLY A 120 0.93 0.28 17.29
C GLY A 120 -0.21 -0.44 16.59
N SER A 121 -0.89 -1.31 17.34
CA SER A 121 -2.08 -2.01 16.86
C SER A 121 -3.14 -1.03 16.35
N GLY A 122 -3.67 -1.28 15.15
CA GLY A 122 -4.65 -0.44 14.48
C GLY A 122 -4.09 0.77 13.71
N ASN A 123 -2.81 1.12 13.88
CA ASN A 123 -2.20 2.18 13.10
C ASN A 123 -1.81 1.64 11.71
N PRO A 124 -2.13 2.35 10.61
CA PRO A 124 -1.83 1.89 9.27
C PRO A 124 -0.38 2.20 8.87
N MET A 125 0.55 1.90 9.77
CA MET A 125 1.97 2.25 9.68
C MET A 125 2.82 0.99 9.50
N ILE A 126 3.81 1.04 8.62
CA ILE A 126 4.74 -0.07 8.39
C ILE A 126 6.08 0.46 7.88
N ASP A 127 7.16 -0.13 8.38
CA ASP A 127 8.51 0.26 7.98
C ASP A 127 9.09 -0.75 7.01
N ILE A 128 9.69 -0.25 5.94
CA ILE A 128 10.34 -1.06 4.91
C ILE A 128 11.79 -0.66 4.81
N ARG A 129 12.69 -1.63 4.80
CA ARG A 129 14.13 -1.41 4.59
C ARG A 129 14.38 -0.53 3.37
N GLU A 130 15.32 0.40 3.49
CA GLU A 130 15.78 1.16 2.34
C GLU A 130 16.52 0.26 1.34
N ASP A 131 16.07 0.33 0.09
CA ASP A 131 16.66 -0.38 -1.05
C ASP A 131 16.74 0.58 -2.24
N ALA A 132 17.77 0.43 -3.08
CA ALA A 132 18.03 1.34 -4.20
C ALA A 132 16.93 1.29 -5.28
N VAL A 133 16.35 0.10 -5.53
CA VAL A 133 15.27 -0.09 -6.50
C VAL A 133 13.98 0.49 -5.94
N VAL A 134 13.67 0.21 -4.67
CA VAL A 134 12.51 0.80 -3.99
C VAL A 134 12.61 2.33 -3.96
N THR A 135 13.80 2.87 -3.66
CA THR A 135 14.06 4.32 -3.68
C THR A 135 13.79 4.92 -5.06
N SER A 136 14.27 4.28 -6.12
CA SER A 136 14.06 4.74 -7.50
C SER A 136 12.58 4.74 -7.89
N PHE A 137 11.86 3.68 -7.49
CA PHE A 137 10.43 3.60 -7.69
C PHE A 137 9.67 4.70 -6.95
N LEU A 138 9.96 4.95 -5.66
CA LEU A 138 9.30 6.01 -4.89
C LEU A 138 9.60 7.40 -5.44
N LYS A 139 10.81 7.64 -5.97
CA LYS A 139 11.15 8.88 -6.68
C LYS A 139 10.28 9.08 -7.92
N ASP A 140 10.05 8.02 -8.71
CA ASP A 140 9.15 8.06 -9.86
C ASP A 140 7.70 8.33 -9.46
N VAL A 141 7.20 7.63 -8.42
CA VAL A 141 5.87 7.87 -7.83
C VAL A 141 5.71 9.32 -7.38
N LYS A 142 6.73 9.89 -6.72
CA LYS A 142 6.73 11.30 -6.30
C LYS A 142 6.70 12.24 -7.50
N ALA A 143 7.58 12.03 -8.48
CA ALA A 143 7.67 12.88 -9.68
C ALA A 143 6.33 12.93 -10.43
N LYS A 144 5.61 11.79 -10.45
CA LYS A 144 4.27 11.67 -11.05
C LYS A 144 3.12 12.07 -10.13
N LYS A 145 3.39 12.40 -8.85
CA LYS A 145 2.40 12.72 -7.81
C LYS A 145 1.38 11.59 -7.57
N GLN A 146 1.86 10.34 -7.58
CA GLN A 146 1.01 9.13 -7.55
C GLN A 146 0.94 8.44 -6.18
N TYR A 147 1.40 9.07 -5.09
CA TYR A 147 1.33 8.46 -3.75
C TYR A 147 -0.09 8.04 -3.35
N ALA A 148 -1.08 8.88 -3.65
CA ALA A 148 -2.49 8.58 -3.40
C ALA A 148 -2.99 7.35 -4.17
N ASN A 149 -2.42 7.02 -5.34
CA ASN A 149 -2.81 5.83 -6.12
C ASN A 149 -2.45 4.53 -5.39
N TYR A 150 -1.49 4.58 -4.46
CA TYR A 150 -1.09 3.46 -3.62
C TYR A 150 -1.58 3.62 -2.18
N ALA A 151 -2.55 4.49 -1.96
CA ALA A 151 -3.08 4.85 -0.65
C ALA A 151 -1.99 5.31 0.35
N ILE A 152 -0.86 5.85 -0.12
CA ILE A 152 0.18 6.37 0.77
C ILE A 152 -0.28 7.74 1.27
N GLY A 153 -0.57 7.83 2.56
CA GLY A 153 -0.94 9.07 3.23
C GLY A 153 0.28 9.90 3.62
N GLN A 154 1.35 9.23 4.02
CA GLN A 154 2.64 9.84 4.37
C GLN A 154 3.77 8.85 4.08
N VAL A 155 4.91 9.34 3.60
CA VAL A 155 6.17 8.57 3.59
C VAL A 155 7.33 9.45 4.02
N CYS A 156 8.27 8.88 4.77
CA CYS A 156 9.55 9.50 5.09
C CYS A 156 10.65 8.43 5.25
N THR A 157 11.88 8.88 5.47
CA THR A 157 13.08 8.04 5.59
C THR A 157 14.00 8.65 6.64
N VAL A 158 14.72 7.80 7.36
CA VAL A 158 15.78 8.24 8.31
C VAL A 158 17.07 8.67 7.59
N SER A 159 17.25 8.28 6.32
CA SER A 159 18.37 8.69 5.48
C SER A 159 18.14 10.10 4.95
N GLN A 160 18.89 11.08 5.49
CA GLN A 160 18.82 12.48 5.05
C GLN A 160 19.06 12.64 3.53
N ASN A 161 19.83 11.73 2.92
CA ASN A 161 20.12 11.75 1.48
C ASN A 161 18.90 11.44 0.60
N ASN A 162 17.94 10.68 1.12
CA ASN A 162 16.72 10.30 0.39
C ASN A 162 15.51 11.15 0.80
N LEU A 163 15.54 11.75 2.00
CA LEU A 163 14.42 12.46 2.61
C LEU A 163 13.77 13.49 1.67
N SER A 164 14.52 14.43 1.09
CA SER A 164 13.95 15.44 0.19
C SER A 164 13.36 14.84 -1.10
N SER A 165 13.94 13.73 -1.57
CA SER A 165 13.61 13.12 -2.86
C SER A 165 12.41 12.18 -2.84
N ILE A 166 12.00 11.67 -1.67
CA ILE A 166 10.84 10.76 -1.56
C ILE A 166 9.77 11.23 -0.57
N SER A 167 10.09 12.10 0.41
CA SER A 167 9.11 12.44 1.45
C SER A 167 7.83 13.02 0.88
N TYR A 168 6.71 12.65 1.48
CA TYR A 168 5.36 13.04 1.11
C TYR A 168 4.49 13.27 2.35
N ASN A 169 3.72 14.37 2.35
CA ASN A 169 2.87 14.80 3.46
C ASN A 169 3.56 14.73 4.83
N HIS A 170 4.83 15.14 4.87
CA HIS A 170 5.67 15.05 6.06
C HIS A 170 6.38 16.38 6.34
N SER A 171 6.42 16.78 7.62
CA SER A 171 7.35 17.78 8.16
C SER A 171 8.42 17.08 8.98
N TYR A 172 9.69 17.26 8.59
CA TYR A 172 10.89 16.59 9.12
C TYR A 172 10.97 16.52 10.65
N GLU A 173 10.37 17.48 11.37
CA GLU A 173 10.62 17.70 12.79
C GLU A 173 9.84 16.80 13.77
N LYS A 174 8.86 15.98 13.33
CA LYS A 174 7.92 15.37 14.31
C LYS A 174 7.74 13.84 14.30
N THR A 175 8.05 13.13 13.20
CA THR A 175 7.66 11.70 13.09
C THR A 175 8.67 10.76 12.46
N CYS A 176 9.82 11.24 11.96
CA CYS A 176 10.84 10.38 11.32
C CYS A 176 12.21 10.46 12.01
N GLN A 177 12.22 11.01 13.22
CA GLN A 177 13.33 10.89 14.16
C GLN A 177 13.20 9.52 14.84
N ASP A 178 13.53 8.47 14.09
CA ASP A 178 13.76 7.17 14.68
C ASP A 178 15.25 7.09 15.08
N PRO A 179 15.60 6.80 16.36
CA PRO A 179 16.97 6.52 16.77
C PRO A 179 17.55 5.23 16.15
N SER A 180 16.77 4.48 15.35
CA SER A 180 17.22 3.28 14.65
C SER A 180 18.39 3.57 13.71
N SER A 181 19.49 2.88 13.97
CA SER A 181 20.71 2.90 13.15
C SER A 181 20.57 2.29 11.76
N VAL A 182 19.41 1.68 11.43
CA VAL A 182 19.20 0.98 10.14
C VAL A 182 18.32 1.82 9.22
N PRO A 183 18.78 2.18 8.02
CA PRO A 183 17.97 2.92 7.04
C PRO A 183 16.70 2.18 6.62
N HIS A 184 15.55 2.83 6.79
CA HIS A 184 14.24 2.35 6.39
C HIS A 184 13.30 3.51 6.04
N PHE A 185 12.26 3.19 5.26
CA PHE A 185 11.13 4.04 4.94
C PHE A 185 10.03 3.81 5.97
N HIS A 186 9.50 4.89 6.55
CA HIS A 186 8.26 4.83 7.31
C HIS A 186 7.10 5.15 6.38
N PHE A 187 6.19 4.20 6.19
CA PHE A 187 4.95 4.40 5.44
C PHE A 187 3.77 4.55 6.40
N SER A 188 2.94 5.55 6.13
CA SER A 188 1.56 5.63 6.60
C SER A 188 0.64 5.44 5.42
N PHE A 189 -0.26 4.47 5.49
CA PHE A 189 -1.33 4.32 4.52
C PHE A 189 -2.58 5.07 4.97
N SER A 190 -3.25 5.72 4.03
CA SER A 190 -4.58 6.28 4.23
C SER A 190 -5.58 5.13 4.38
N GLY A 191 -6.23 5.06 5.55
CA GLY A 191 -7.35 4.17 5.83
C GLY A 191 -8.69 4.83 5.58
#